data_AF-A0A9P5T557-F1
#
_entry.id   AF-A0A9P5T557-F1
#
_cell.length_a   1.000
_cell.length_b   1.000
_cell.length_c   1.000
_cell.angle_alpha   90.00
_cell.angle_beta   90.00
_cell.angle_gamma   90.00
#
_symmetry.space_group_name_H-M   'P 1'
#
loop_
_entity.id
_entity.type
_entity.pdbx_description
1 polymer ?
#
loop_
_entity_poly.entity_id
_entity_poly.type
_entity_poly.pdbx_seq_one_letter_code
_entity_poly.pdbx_strand_id
1 'polypeptide(L)'
;MSMVVTAIAVGTRMFDLYYFQPWTGIPSRYSIVMDEEAKTKKDLDPDIRQQHLCKEAFLMWDKERFQLEMWAPLRRFSPRKGKAIPSYLMDWKRLLLLSIGYNTMFDIAIFAMCRYSYDDLQQMDLIPYALSMVAASTFIVAHILWICVTVALIYSIATGRPVDCSEWQMLNNKLPYFAFTPTELWVNWQTLFRYLWVDLGFLPMKRFCDHHLGPHRVGRRFAQMAREALPVLAVFALSAILHAYTIYAAWREPVSGQLFYFMTQGVAVVLTKAVERSWLGIMIRQTYNKGSRPVRWSLQCFGLLMMAFYHTITLPFFMEPYKKSEMWKDIKARSILWWVFGCEMPVKT
;
A
#
# COMPACT_ATOMS: atom_id res chain seq x y z
N MET A 1 -7.35 4.64 24.36
CA MET A 1 -7.30 5.91 23.59
C MET A 1 -5.87 6.37 23.28
N SER A 2 -4.93 6.39 24.24
CA SER A 2 -3.54 6.82 24.00
C SER A 2 -2.84 6.04 22.88
N MET A 3 -2.95 4.70 22.84
CA MET A 3 -2.35 3.89 21.77
C MET A 3 -2.89 4.21 20.37
N VAL A 4 -4.17 4.58 20.24
CA VAL A 4 -4.77 4.94 18.94
C VAL A 4 -4.29 6.32 18.51
N VAL A 5 -4.21 7.27 19.43
CA VAL A 5 -3.65 8.61 19.17
C VAL A 5 -2.17 8.51 18.82
N THR A 6 -1.40 7.68 19.52
CA THR A 6 0.01 7.40 19.20
C THR A 6 0.16 6.70 17.86
N ALA A 7 -0.69 5.71 17.53
CA ALA A 7 -0.65 5.04 16.23
C ALA A 7 -1.04 5.99 15.08
N ILE A 8 -2.02 6.87 15.29
CA ILE A 8 -2.40 7.90 14.33
C ILE A 8 -1.29 8.93 14.19
N ALA A 9 -0.68 9.40 15.28
CA ALA A 9 0.42 10.37 15.27
C ALA A 9 1.68 9.78 14.63
N VAL A 10 2.07 8.56 14.99
CA VAL A 10 3.20 7.84 14.38
C VAL A 10 2.89 7.52 12.92
N GLY A 11 1.67 7.07 12.59
CA GLY A 11 1.25 6.79 11.22
C GLY A 11 1.24 8.04 10.34
N THR A 12 0.66 9.15 10.81
CA THR A 12 0.66 10.45 10.10
C THR A 12 2.06 11.03 9.98
N ARG A 13 2.94 10.78 10.94
CA ARG A 13 4.30 11.29 10.90
C ARG A 13 5.21 10.43 10.03
N MET A 14 5.09 9.11 10.08
CA MET A 14 5.72 8.23 9.10
C MET A 14 5.22 8.55 7.69
N PHE A 15 3.94 8.90 7.55
CA PHE A 15 3.41 9.43 6.30
C PHE A 15 4.13 10.74 5.92
N ASP A 16 4.20 11.76 6.77
CA ASP A 16 4.90 13.02 6.45
C ASP A 16 6.39 12.80 6.08
N LEU A 17 7.08 11.95 6.82
CA LEU A 17 8.52 11.78 6.73
C LEU A 17 8.97 10.91 5.56
N TYR A 18 8.27 9.80 5.31
CA TYR A 18 8.62 8.89 4.21
C TYR A 18 7.92 9.29 2.90
N TYR A 19 6.84 10.06 2.97
CA TYR A 19 6.01 10.37 1.80
C TYR A 19 6.13 11.83 1.34
N PHE A 20 5.99 12.79 2.24
CA PHE A 20 5.96 14.22 1.88
C PHE A 20 7.34 14.81 1.62
N GLN A 21 8.32 14.43 2.45
CA GLN A 21 9.66 15.02 2.42
C GLN A 21 10.43 14.75 1.10
N PRO A 22 10.41 13.54 0.50
CA PRO A 22 11.14 13.30 -0.74
C PRO A 22 10.55 14.04 -1.95
N TRP A 23 9.25 14.37 -1.93
CA TRP A 23 8.51 14.87 -3.09
C TRP A 23 8.35 16.38 -3.15
N THR A 24 8.28 17.05 -1.99
CA THR A 24 8.09 18.51 -1.95
C THR A 24 9.36 19.28 -2.29
N GLY A 25 10.53 18.62 -2.37
CA GLY A 25 11.83 19.27 -2.50
C GLY A 25 12.18 20.18 -1.32
N ILE A 26 11.35 20.16 -0.25
CA ILE A 26 11.57 20.94 0.96
C ILE A 26 12.61 20.15 1.77
N PRO A 27 13.83 20.70 1.99
CA PRO A 27 14.87 20.00 2.75
C PRO A 27 14.31 19.54 4.11
N SER A 28 14.77 18.37 4.58
CA SER A 28 14.48 17.93 5.94
C SER A 28 14.84 19.04 6.95
N ARG A 29 14.11 19.17 8.06
CA ARG A 29 14.52 20.17 9.07
C ARG A 29 15.89 19.79 9.61
N TYR A 30 16.18 18.50 9.70
CA TYR A 30 17.53 18.00 9.95
C TYR A 30 18.56 18.53 8.95
N SER A 31 18.29 18.53 7.64
CA SER A 31 19.22 19.11 6.66
C SER A 31 19.33 20.63 6.78
N ILE A 32 18.29 21.33 7.27
CA ILE A 32 18.39 22.77 7.57
C ILE A 32 19.29 23.00 8.78
N VAL A 33 19.11 22.22 9.86
CA VAL A 33 19.95 22.27 11.07
C VAL A 33 21.39 21.87 10.73
N MET A 34 21.60 20.81 9.96
CA MET A 34 22.91 20.39 9.48
C MET A 34 23.53 21.42 8.53
N ASP A 35 22.75 22.09 7.68
CA ASP A 35 23.25 23.18 6.84
C ASP A 35 23.65 24.40 7.68
N GLU A 36 22.92 24.70 8.76
CA GLU A 36 23.26 25.77 9.71
C GLU A 36 24.49 25.43 10.56
N GLU A 37 24.62 24.18 11.02
CA GLU A 37 25.81 23.65 11.70
C GLU A 37 27.02 23.58 10.76
N ALA A 38 26.82 23.20 9.50
CA ALA A 38 27.87 23.20 8.49
C ALA A 38 28.26 24.62 8.07
N LYS A 39 27.34 25.59 8.13
CA LYS A 39 27.63 27.02 7.90
C LYS A 39 28.41 27.64 9.05
N THR A 40 28.28 27.12 10.27
CA THR A 40 29.08 27.52 11.43
C THR A 40 30.46 26.87 11.44
N LYS A 41 30.62 25.67 10.86
CA LYS A 41 31.91 25.00 10.61
C LYS A 41 32.54 25.44 9.27
N LYS A 42 32.87 26.73 9.15
CA LYS A 42 33.33 27.40 7.92
C LYS A 42 34.62 26.87 7.26
N ASP A 43 35.35 25.97 7.90
CA ASP A 43 36.69 25.53 7.47
C ASP A 43 36.72 24.16 6.76
N LEU A 44 35.57 23.56 6.46
CA LEU A 44 35.51 22.29 5.73
C LEU A 44 35.47 22.49 4.21
N ASP A 45 36.37 21.79 3.52
CA ASP A 45 36.48 21.70 2.06
C ASP A 45 35.10 21.43 1.43
N PRO A 46 34.66 22.25 0.45
CA PRO A 46 33.37 22.08 -0.22
C PRO A 46 33.14 20.70 -0.82
N ASP A 47 34.19 19.99 -1.27
CA ASP A 47 34.05 18.64 -1.82
C ASP A 47 33.78 17.57 -0.73
N ILE A 48 34.38 17.74 0.46
CA ILE A 48 34.11 16.89 1.63
C ILE A 48 32.70 17.16 2.16
N ARG A 49 32.28 18.43 2.15
CA ARG A 49 30.94 18.88 2.55
C ARG A 49 29.86 18.28 1.65
N GLN A 50 30.09 18.26 0.34
CA GLN A 50 29.14 17.69 -0.63
C GLN A 50 29.12 16.16 -0.60
N GLN A 51 30.26 15.51 -0.33
CA GLN A 51 30.31 14.05 -0.11
C GLN A 51 29.61 13.60 1.17
N HIS A 52 29.77 14.30 2.30
CA HIS A 52 29.04 13.98 3.55
C HIS A 52 27.52 14.16 3.39
N LEU A 53 27.07 15.24 2.72
CA LEU A 53 25.66 15.48 2.46
C LEU A 53 25.04 14.46 1.48
N CYS A 54 25.81 13.94 0.52
CA CYS A 54 25.30 12.99 -0.49
C CYS A 54 25.43 11.50 -0.11
N LYS A 55 26.42 11.10 0.70
CA LYS A 55 26.68 9.67 0.97
C LYS A 55 26.04 9.13 2.25
N GLU A 56 25.74 9.96 3.25
CA GLU A 56 25.25 9.48 4.55
C GLU A 56 23.84 9.98 4.92
N ALA A 57 23.36 11.07 4.34
CA ALA A 57 22.22 11.80 4.90
C ALA A 57 20.82 11.33 4.47
N PHE A 58 20.67 10.38 3.54
CA PHE A 58 19.33 9.99 3.08
C PHE A 58 18.75 8.74 3.76
N LEU A 59 19.57 7.85 4.31
CA LEU A 59 19.12 6.49 4.65
C LEU A 59 19.41 6.02 6.09
N MET A 60 20.20 6.74 6.88
CA MET A 60 20.36 6.44 8.30
C MET A 60 19.66 7.50 9.13
N TRP A 61 18.49 7.13 9.65
CA TRP A 61 17.82 7.88 10.71
C TRP A 61 18.56 7.59 12.01
N ASP A 62 19.45 8.48 12.43
CA ASP A 62 19.92 8.43 13.81
C ASP A 62 18.75 8.77 14.78
N LYS A 63 18.90 8.35 16.04
CA LYS A 63 17.86 8.51 17.07
C LYS A 63 17.46 9.98 17.27
N GLU A 64 18.42 10.90 17.14
CA GLU A 64 18.21 12.33 17.35
C GLU A 64 17.39 12.95 16.21
N ARG A 65 17.74 12.64 14.95
CA ARG A 65 16.96 12.99 13.77
C ARG A 65 15.55 12.43 13.82
N PHE A 66 15.41 11.16 14.23
CA PHE A 66 14.11 10.55 14.40
C PHE A 66 13.27 11.24 15.46
N GLN A 67 13.84 11.60 16.61
CA GLN A 67 13.13 12.34 17.65
C GLN A 67 12.77 13.76 17.19
N LEU A 68 13.72 14.50 16.62
CA LEU A 68 13.52 15.87 16.17
C LEU A 68 12.47 15.96 15.06
N GLU A 69 12.53 15.04 14.09
CA GLU A 69 11.52 14.97 13.06
C GLU A 69 10.21 14.40 13.59
N MET A 70 10.17 13.42 14.52
CA MET A 70 8.90 12.88 15.03
C MET A 70 8.05 13.93 15.74
N TRP A 71 8.68 14.81 16.52
CA TRP A 71 7.99 15.80 17.37
C TRP A 71 7.85 17.18 16.72
N ALA A 72 8.39 17.39 15.52
CA ALA A 72 8.24 18.65 14.82
C ALA A 72 6.78 18.88 14.37
N PRO A 73 6.23 20.11 14.51
CA PRO A 73 4.90 20.42 14.02
C PRO A 73 4.82 20.22 12.49
N LEU A 74 3.70 19.65 12.03
CA LEU A 74 3.41 19.39 10.61
C LEU A 74 3.76 20.62 9.74
N ARG A 75 4.46 20.39 8.63
CA ARG A 75 4.95 21.47 7.77
C ARG A 75 3.76 22.24 7.18
N ARG A 76 3.77 23.56 7.32
CA ARG A 76 2.71 24.43 6.80
C ARG A 76 2.90 24.65 5.30
N PHE A 77 2.17 23.94 4.45
CA PHE A 77 2.11 24.26 3.02
C PHE A 77 1.20 25.45 2.76
N SER A 78 1.73 26.63 2.42
CA SER A 78 0.91 27.82 2.16
C SER A 78 0.48 27.86 0.68
N PRO A 79 -0.78 27.57 0.34
CA PRO A 79 -1.24 27.77 -1.03
C PRO A 79 -1.16 29.26 -1.38
N ARG A 80 -0.74 29.58 -2.62
CA ARG A 80 -0.81 30.95 -3.15
C ARG A 80 -2.28 31.40 -3.13
N LYS A 81 -2.59 32.46 -2.37
CA LYS A 81 -3.94 33.05 -2.27
C LYS A 81 -4.48 33.41 -3.67
N GLY A 82 -5.75 33.09 -3.94
CA GLY A 82 -6.53 33.67 -5.04
C GLY A 82 -6.75 32.82 -6.30
N LYS A 83 -6.36 31.53 -6.32
CA LYS A 83 -6.70 30.62 -7.44
C LYS A 83 -7.76 29.61 -7.03
N ALA A 84 -8.68 29.30 -7.95
CA ALA A 84 -9.62 28.20 -7.79
C ALA A 84 -8.87 26.93 -7.38
N ILE A 85 -9.43 26.20 -6.41
CA ILE A 85 -8.89 24.94 -5.91
C ILE A 85 -8.74 24.00 -7.11
N PRO A 86 -7.51 23.65 -7.52
CA PRO A 86 -7.29 22.73 -8.63
C PRO A 86 -8.00 21.40 -8.37
N SER A 87 -8.39 20.67 -9.42
CA SER A 87 -9.13 19.41 -9.29
C SER A 87 -8.41 18.32 -8.48
N TYR A 88 -7.08 18.43 -8.33
CA TYR A 88 -6.27 17.54 -7.50
C TYR A 88 -6.31 17.87 -5.99
N LEU A 89 -6.86 19.03 -5.60
CA LEU A 89 -7.05 19.40 -4.20
C LEU A 89 -8.44 18.94 -3.72
N MET A 90 -8.48 18.28 -2.55
CA MET A 90 -9.71 17.85 -1.90
C MET A 90 -10.00 18.71 -0.68
N ASP A 91 -11.19 19.31 -0.63
CA ASP A 91 -11.68 19.95 0.58
C ASP A 91 -12.21 18.92 1.59
N TRP A 92 -12.39 19.34 2.83
CA TRP A 92 -12.92 18.48 3.88
C TRP A 92 -14.31 17.92 3.55
N LYS A 93 -15.12 18.64 2.76
CA LYS A 93 -16.47 18.20 2.37
C LYS A 93 -16.41 16.99 1.45
N ARG A 94 -15.56 17.01 0.42
CA ARG A 94 -15.32 15.86 -0.47
C ARG A 94 -14.73 14.69 0.30
N LEU A 95 -13.78 14.94 1.20
CA LEU A 95 -13.19 13.91 2.06
C LEU A 95 -14.23 13.28 2.99
N LEU A 96 -15.16 14.07 3.54
CA LEU A 96 -16.26 13.58 4.36
C LEU A 96 -17.18 12.65 3.55
N LEU A 97 -17.57 13.06 2.34
CA LEU A 97 -18.40 12.22 1.47
C LEU A 97 -17.72 10.90 1.11
N LEU A 98 -16.41 10.93 0.81
CA LEU A 98 -15.64 9.71 0.58
C LEU A 98 -15.53 8.84 1.83
N SER A 99 -15.33 9.45 3.00
CA SER A 99 -15.28 8.74 4.28
C SER A 99 -16.60 8.01 4.54
N ILE A 100 -17.73 8.66 4.31
CA ILE A 100 -19.06 8.05 4.39
C ILE A 100 -19.18 6.90 3.39
N GLY A 101 -18.80 7.10 2.13
CA GLY A 101 -18.85 6.06 1.11
C GLY A 101 -18.05 4.80 1.47
N TYR A 102 -16.80 4.97 1.94
CA TYR A 102 -15.99 3.83 2.41
C TYR A 102 -16.55 3.19 3.67
N ASN A 103 -17.12 3.97 4.59
CA ASN A 103 -17.77 3.43 5.79
C ASN A 103 -19.00 2.59 5.44
N THR A 104 -19.82 3.02 4.48
CA THR A 104 -20.95 2.24 3.96
C THR A 104 -20.47 0.94 3.30
N MET A 105 -19.43 0.98 2.47
CA MET A 105 -18.85 -0.24 1.88
C MET A 105 -18.33 -1.19 2.95
N PHE A 106 -17.68 -0.66 3.98
CA PHE A 106 -17.17 -1.41 5.12
C PHE A 106 -18.31 -2.07 5.90
N ASP A 107 -19.41 -1.36 6.13
CA ASP A 107 -20.60 -1.86 6.81
C ASP A 107 -21.28 -3.00 6.03
N ILE A 108 -21.43 -2.84 4.71
CA ILE A 108 -21.97 -3.88 3.81
C ILE A 108 -21.08 -5.14 3.86
N ALA A 109 -19.76 -4.97 3.83
CA ALA A 109 -18.83 -6.09 3.86
C ALA A 109 -18.88 -6.84 5.20
N ILE A 110 -18.93 -6.14 6.34
CA ILE A 110 -19.13 -6.77 7.66
C ILE A 110 -20.46 -7.52 7.70
N PHE A 111 -21.54 -6.88 7.26
CA PHE A 111 -22.87 -7.47 7.26
C PHE A 111 -22.91 -8.77 6.43
N ALA A 112 -22.31 -8.76 5.23
CA ALA A 112 -22.24 -9.94 4.37
C ALA A 112 -21.40 -11.06 5.01
N MET A 113 -20.23 -10.73 5.57
CA MET A 113 -19.31 -11.72 6.14
C MET A 113 -19.81 -12.32 7.47
N CYS A 114 -20.51 -11.54 8.30
CA CYS A 114 -21.02 -12.01 9.58
C CYS A 114 -22.13 -13.07 9.48
N ARG A 115 -22.70 -13.27 8.30
CA ARG A 115 -23.72 -14.31 8.05
C ARG A 115 -23.15 -15.71 7.95
N TYR A 116 -21.84 -15.86 7.78
CA TYR A 116 -21.20 -17.14 7.55
C TYR A 116 -20.18 -17.43 8.63
N SER A 117 -20.27 -18.62 9.21
CA SER A 117 -19.21 -19.21 10.01
C SER A 117 -18.06 -19.69 9.12
N TYR A 118 -16.93 -20.03 9.75
CA TYR A 118 -15.84 -20.70 9.05
C TYR A 118 -16.32 -21.97 8.32
N ASP A 119 -17.12 -22.81 8.98
CA ASP A 119 -17.59 -24.07 8.42
C ASP A 119 -18.53 -23.85 7.23
N ASP A 120 -19.40 -22.83 7.30
CA ASP A 120 -20.27 -22.45 6.18
C ASP A 120 -19.43 -22.07 4.95
N LEU A 121 -18.38 -21.26 5.14
CA LEU A 121 -17.50 -20.84 4.05
C LEU A 121 -16.77 -22.02 3.38
N GLN A 122 -16.42 -23.07 4.12
CA GLN A 122 -15.73 -24.24 3.57
C GLN A 122 -16.67 -25.15 2.77
N GLN A 123 -17.96 -25.13 3.10
CA GLN A 123 -18.98 -25.95 2.44
C GLN A 123 -19.63 -25.26 1.23
N MET A 124 -19.32 -23.98 0.99
CA MET A 124 -19.86 -23.24 -0.15
C MET A 124 -19.33 -23.74 -1.49
N ASP A 125 -20.23 -23.73 -2.48
CA ASP A 125 -19.84 -23.82 -3.88
C ASP A 125 -18.86 -22.69 -4.27
N LEU A 126 -18.12 -22.91 -5.36
CA LEU A 126 -17.06 -22.01 -5.83
C LEU A 126 -17.54 -20.56 -6.02
N ILE A 127 -18.74 -20.34 -6.56
CA ILE A 127 -19.26 -18.99 -6.86
C ILE A 127 -19.61 -18.23 -5.57
N PRO A 128 -20.47 -18.74 -4.66
CA PRO A 128 -20.72 -18.12 -3.36
C PRO A 128 -19.42 -17.90 -2.57
N TYR A 129 -18.52 -18.87 -2.56
CA TYR A 129 -17.22 -18.75 -1.89
C TYR A 129 -16.40 -17.59 -2.45
N ALA A 130 -16.29 -17.48 -3.78
CA ALA A 130 -15.57 -16.39 -4.43
C ALA A 130 -16.17 -15.02 -4.11
N LEU A 131 -17.50 -14.89 -4.08
CA LEU A 131 -18.18 -13.66 -3.69
C LEU A 131 -17.89 -13.28 -2.23
N SER A 132 -17.90 -14.25 -1.32
CA SER A 132 -17.51 -14.03 0.09
C SER A 132 -16.05 -13.57 0.21
N MET A 133 -15.13 -14.15 -0.56
CA MET A 133 -13.72 -13.71 -0.57
C MET A 133 -13.55 -12.29 -1.13
N VAL A 134 -14.36 -11.90 -2.12
CA VAL A 134 -14.41 -10.53 -2.63
C VAL A 134 -14.94 -9.57 -1.56
N ALA A 135 -15.97 -9.95 -0.81
CA ALA A 135 -16.49 -9.15 0.30
C ALA A 135 -15.44 -8.96 1.40
N ALA A 136 -14.75 -10.04 1.79
CA ALA A 136 -13.67 -9.99 2.78
C ALA A 136 -12.48 -9.14 2.32
N SER A 137 -12.10 -9.21 1.04
CA SER A 137 -11.07 -8.33 0.47
C SER A 137 -11.52 -6.87 0.48
N THR A 138 -12.78 -6.63 0.07
CA THR A 138 -13.40 -5.31 0.06
C THR A 138 -13.39 -4.69 1.44
N PHE A 139 -13.70 -5.47 2.48
CA PHE A 139 -13.55 -5.07 3.88
C PHE A 139 -12.14 -4.55 4.19
N ILE A 140 -11.08 -5.30 3.83
CA ILE A 140 -9.69 -4.90 4.09
C ILE A 140 -9.35 -3.59 3.37
N VAL A 141 -9.62 -3.50 2.06
CA VAL A 141 -9.26 -2.32 1.27
C VAL A 141 -10.07 -1.09 1.67
N ALA A 142 -11.38 -1.23 1.85
CA ALA A 142 -12.24 -0.13 2.28
C ALA A 142 -11.79 0.39 3.65
N HIS A 143 -11.37 -0.50 4.57
CA HIS A 143 -10.84 -0.10 5.86
C HIS A 143 -9.55 0.72 5.75
N ILE A 144 -8.59 0.28 4.95
CA ILE A 144 -7.33 1.00 4.73
C ILE A 144 -7.60 2.38 4.11
N LEU A 145 -8.42 2.44 3.06
CA LEU A 145 -8.75 3.68 2.38
C LEU A 145 -9.52 4.62 3.30
N TRP A 146 -10.46 4.10 4.09
CA TRP A 146 -11.18 4.85 5.10
C TRP A 146 -10.24 5.48 6.14
N ILE A 147 -9.25 4.74 6.64
CA ILE A 147 -8.22 5.29 7.56
C ILE A 147 -7.48 6.45 6.89
N CYS A 148 -6.99 6.27 5.66
CA CYS A 148 -6.27 7.31 4.92
C CYS A 148 -7.13 8.57 4.70
N VAL A 149 -8.38 8.39 4.26
CA VAL A 149 -9.33 9.49 4.05
C VAL A 149 -9.69 10.18 5.36
N THR A 150 -9.88 9.43 6.44
CA THR A 150 -10.20 9.99 7.77
C THR A 150 -9.03 10.82 8.31
N VAL A 151 -7.80 10.35 8.15
CA VAL A 151 -6.60 11.11 8.50
C VAL A 151 -6.51 12.40 7.69
N ALA A 152 -6.70 12.32 6.37
CA ALA A 152 -6.71 13.49 5.49
C ALA A 152 -7.84 14.48 5.85
N LEU A 153 -9.02 13.97 6.21
CA LEU A 153 -10.17 14.74 6.66
C LEU A 153 -9.86 15.50 7.96
N ILE A 154 -9.33 14.80 8.98
CA ILE A 154 -8.95 15.40 10.25
C ILE A 154 -7.90 16.49 10.03
N TYR A 155 -6.88 16.21 9.21
CA TYR A 155 -5.87 17.20 8.82
C TYR A 155 -6.51 18.44 8.16
N SER A 156 -7.41 18.22 7.20
CA SER A 156 -8.07 19.30 6.47
C SER A 156 -8.93 20.18 7.38
N ILE A 157 -9.69 19.57 8.30
CA ILE A 157 -10.51 20.27 9.29
C ILE A 157 -9.63 21.06 10.26
N ALA A 158 -8.61 20.40 10.84
CA ALA A 158 -7.76 21.01 11.86
C ALA A 158 -6.91 22.18 11.31
N THR A 159 -6.51 22.11 10.05
CA THR A 159 -5.67 23.15 9.42
C THR A 159 -6.47 24.18 8.62
N GLY A 160 -7.74 23.88 8.32
CA GLY A 160 -8.56 24.64 7.37
C GLY A 160 -8.05 24.60 5.92
N ARG A 161 -7.16 23.65 5.59
CA ARG A 161 -6.50 23.56 4.27
C ARG A 161 -7.03 22.37 3.46
N PRO A 162 -7.19 22.51 2.14
CA PRO A 162 -7.46 21.36 1.29
C PRO A 162 -6.23 20.44 1.22
N VAL A 163 -6.47 19.17 0.94
CA VAL A 163 -5.46 18.12 0.82
C VAL A 163 -5.05 17.96 -0.63
N ASP A 164 -3.75 17.94 -0.91
CA ASP A 164 -3.22 17.70 -2.25
C ASP A 164 -3.13 16.19 -2.53
N CYS A 165 -3.91 15.70 -3.49
CA CYS A 165 -3.89 14.30 -3.91
C CYS A 165 -2.57 13.85 -4.54
N SER A 166 -1.74 14.76 -5.03
CA SER A 166 -0.39 14.43 -5.52
C SER A 166 0.57 14.13 -4.37
N GLU A 167 0.39 14.82 -3.23
CA GLU A 167 1.10 14.57 -1.98
C GLU A 167 0.45 13.45 -1.14
N TRP A 168 -0.82 13.12 -1.41
CA TRP A 168 -1.56 12.04 -0.78
C TRP A 168 -2.02 11.04 -1.83
N GLN A 169 -1.09 10.37 -2.55
CA GLN A 169 -1.48 9.55 -3.72
C GLN A 169 -2.45 8.42 -3.36
N MET A 170 -2.49 7.95 -2.10
CA MET A 170 -3.53 7.01 -1.64
C MET A 170 -4.97 7.50 -1.87
N LEU A 171 -5.20 8.81 -1.95
CA LEU A 171 -6.51 9.41 -2.24
C LEU A 171 -6.85 9.42 -3.74
N ASN A 172 -5.85 9.27 -4.61
CA ASN A 172 -5.99 9.35 -6.08
C ASN A 172 -5.48 8.10 -6.80
N ASN A 173 -5.06 7.08 -6.06
CA ASN A 173 -4.70 5.80 -6.64
C ASN A 173 -5.93 5.14 -7.22
N LYS A 174 -5.76 4.51 -8.38
CA LYS A 174 -6.78 3.60 -8.90
C LYS A 174 -7.02 2.50 -7.86
N LEU A 175 -8.27 2.11 -7.67
CA LEU A 175 -8.58 1.00 -6.77
C LEU A 175 -7.85 -0.26 -7.28
N PRO A 176 -7.20 -1.02 -6.37
CA PRO A 176 -6.41 -2.20 -6.76
C PRO A 176 -7.24 -3.27 -7.48
N TYR A 177 -8.56 -3.32 -7.22
CA TYR A 177 -9.51 -4.23 -7.88
C TYR A 177 -9.63 -4.02 -9.39
N PHE A 178 -9.24 -2.85 -9.90
CA PHE A 178 -9.27 -2.55 -11.33
C PHE A 178 -7.89 -2.71 -11.99
N ALA A 179 -6.94 -3.34 -11.31
CA ALA A 179 -5.67 -3.69 -11.91
C ALA A 179 -5.88 -4.75 -13.00
N PHE A 180 -5.21 -4.58 -14.14
CA PHE A 180 -5.22 -5.55 -15.23
C PHE A 180 -4.07 -6.55 -15.14
N THR A 181 -3.08 -6.28 -14.29
CA THR A 181 -1.91 -7.13 -14.09
C THR A 181 -1.46 -7.15 -12.62
N PRO A 182 -0.72 -8.19 -12.18
CA PRO A 182 -0.13 -8.22 -10.85
C PRO A 182 0.79 -7.01 -10.57
N THR A 183 1.54 -6.54 -11.57
CA THR A 183 2.37 -5.34 -11.43
C THR A 183 1.51 -4.11 -11.14
N GLU A 184 0.42 -3.90 -11.89
CA GLU A 184 -0.48 -2.76 -11.67
C GLU A 184 -1.18 -2.85 -10.31
N LEU A 185 -1.56 -4.06 -9.88
CA LEU A 185 -2.15 -4.31 -8.56
C LEU A 185 -1.24 -3.78 -7.47
N TRP A 186 0.02 -4.25 -7.42
CA TRP A 186 0.95 -3.90 -6.35
C TRP A 186 1.50 -2.47 -6.45
N VAL A 187 1.42 -1.83 -7.62
CA VAL A 187 1.71 -0.39 -7.75
C VAL A 187 0.59 0.44 -7.12
N ASN A 188 -0.67 0.00 -7.23
CA ASN A 188 -1.84 0.70 -6.70
C ASN A 188 -2.21 0.27 -5.26
N TRP A 189 -1.70 -0.88 -4.80
CA TRP A 189 -1.95 -1.41 -3.47
C TRP A 189 -1.06 -0.73 -2.43
N GLN A 190 -1.68 -0.10 -1.42
CA GLN A 190 -1.02 0.47 -0.23
C GLN A 190 0.32 1.18 -0.52
N THR A 191 0.29 2.25 -1.30
CA THR A 191 1.51 2.98 -1.70
C THR A 191 2.32 3.54 -0.53
N LEU A 192 1.73 3.64 0.67
CA LEU A 192 2.47 3.97 1.90
C LEU A 192 3.60 2.97 2.17
N PHE A 193 3.31 1.66 2.10
CA PHE A 193 4.31 0.63 2.37
C PHE A 193 5.33 0.49 1.25
N ARG A 194 5.01 0.95 0.04
CA ARG A 194 5.92 0.88 -1.11
C ARG A 194 7.27 1.52 -0.82
N TYR A 195 7.31 2.70 -0.18
CA TYR A 195 8.56 3.37 0.13
C TYR A 195 9.41 2.58 1.12
N LEU A 196 8.78 2.14 2.21
CA LEU A 196 9.41 1.29 3.21
C LEU A 196 10.00 0.02 2.58
N TRP A 197 9.25 -0.62 1.67
CA TRP A 197 9.73 -1.81 0.98
C TRP A 197 10.82 -1.53 -0.05
N VAL A 198 10.78 -0.39 -0.74
CA VAL A 198 11.85 0.00 -1.66
C VAL A 198 13.15 0.19 -0.89
N ASP A 199 13.11 0.85 0.26
CA ASP A 199 14.30 1.14 1.06
C ASP A 199 14.85 -0.08 1.81
N LEU A 200 13.97 -0.93 2.36
CA LEU A 200 14.38 -2.09 3.14
C LEU A 200 14.62 -3.35 2.31
N GLY A 201 13.85 -3.54 1.24
CA GLY A 201 13.90 -4.75 0.41
C GLY A 201 14.59 -4.53 -0.92
N PHE A 202 14.05 -3.61 -1.72
CA PHE A 202 14.44 -3.49 -3.13
C PHE A 202 15.88 -2.97 -3.31
N LEU A 203 16.20 -1.80 -2.73
CA LEU A 203 17.49 -1.14 -2.92
C LEU A 203 18.66 -1.95 -2.35
N PRO A 204 18.59 -2.52 -1.13
CA PRO A 204 19.68 -3.34 -0.60
C PRO A 204 19.95 -4.57 -1.47
N MET A 205 18.90 -5.29 -1.89
CA MET A 205 19.04 -6.46 -2.75
C MET A 205 19.59 -6.07 -4.13
N LYS A 206 19.15 -4.94 -4.69
CA LYS A 206 19.68 -4.45 -5.96
C LYS A 206 21.18 -4.16 -5.87
N ARG A 207 21.62 -3.43 -4.83
CA ARG A 207 23.05 -3.18 -4.58
C ARG A 207 23.82 -4.49 -4.42
N PHE A 208 23.28 -5.45 -3.68
CA PHE A 208 23.87 -6.78 -3.56
C PHE A 208 24.05 -7.46 -4.92
N CYS A 209 23.03 -7.45 -5.77
CA CYS A 209 23.10 -8.01 -7.12
C CYS A 209 24.13 -7.28 -8.00
N ASP A 210 24.23 -5.96 -7.87
CA ASP A 210 25.18 -5.16 -8.64
C ASP A 210 26.63 -5.45 -8.23
N HIS A 211 26.91 -5.55 -6.93
CA HIS A 211 28.25 -5.78 -6.38
C HIS A 211 28.69 -7.25 -6.41
N HIS A 212 27.78 -8.20 -6.19
CA HIS A 212 28.14 -9.61 -5.99
C HIS A 212 27.73 -10.51 -7.16
N LEU A 213 26.68 -10.17 -7.92
CA LEU A 213 26.15 -10.97 -9.04
C LEU A 213 26.47 -10.32 -10.40
N GLY A 214 27.74 -9.98 -10.60
CA GLY A 214 28.23 -9.39 -11.84
C GLY A 214 28.24 -10.39 -13.02
N PRO A 215 28.15 -9.91 -14.27
CA PRO A 215 28.15 -10.76 -15.47
C PRO A 215 29.40 -11.63 -15.61
N HIS A 216 30.54 -11.20 -15.04
CA HIS A 216 31.80 -11.95 -15.02
C HIS A 216 31.78 -13.15 -14.07
N ARG A 217 30.90 -13.18 -13.07
CA ARG A 217 30.84 -14.25 -12.05
C ARG A 217 29.79 -15.31 -12.36
N VAL A 218 28.61 -14.86 -12.77
CA VAL A 218 27.43 -15.73 -12.92
C VAL A 218 26.92 -15.78 -14.36
N GLY A 219 27.61 -15.12 -15.30
CA GLY A 219 27.19 -15.00 -16.70
C GLY A 219 26.20 -13.86 -16.93
N ARG A 220 26.22 -13.30 -18.16
CA ARG A 220 25.45 -12.10 -18.52
C ARG A 220 23.94 -12.27 -18.36
N ARG A 221 23.39 -13.41 -18.79
CA ARG A 221 21.94 -13.68 -18.75
C ARG A 221 21.43 -13.82 -17.32
N PHE A 222 22.14 -14.60 -16.49
CA PHE A 222 21.76 -14.78 -15.10
C PHE A 222 21.93 -13.50 -14.29
N ALA A 223 23.04 -12.76 -14.47
CA ALA A 223 23.25 -11.47 -13.81
C ALA A 223 22.11 -10.49 -14.12
N GLN A 224 21.64 -10.45 -15.37
CA GLN A 224 20.50 -9.62 -15.76
C GLN A 224 19.21 -10.07 -15.07
N MET A 225 18.87 -11.37 -15.13
CA MET A 225 17.68 -11.90 -14.46
C MET A 225 17.71 -11.65 -12.95
N ALA A 226 18.84 -11.88 -12.30
CA ALA A 226 19.01 -11.68 -10.87
C ALA A 226 18.76 -10.22 -10.47
N ARG A 227 19.33 -9.26 -11.23
CA ARG A 227 19.13 -7.81 -11.00
C ARG A 227 17.70 -7.34 -11.22
N GLU A 228 16.93 -8.06 -12.03
CA GLU A 228 15.52 -7.74 -12.31
C GLU A 228 14.56 -8.40 -11.32
N ALA A 229 14.80 -9.67 -10.97
CA ALA A 229 13.88 -10.49 -10.19
C ALA A 229 14.14 -10.42 -8.68
N LEU A 230 15.40 -10.58 -8.24
CA LEU A 230 15.71 -10.71 -6.81
C LEU A 230 15.29 -9.48 -5.99
N PRO A 231 15.45 -8.23 -6.46
CA PRO A 231 14.96 -7.07 -5.72
C PRO A 231 13.44 -7.07 -5.50
N VAL A 232 12.67 -7.53 -6.49
CA VAL A 232 11.22 -7.67 -6.36
C VAL A 232 10.89 -8.79 -5.37
N LEU A 233 11.51 -9.96 -5.52
CA LEU A 233 11.28 -11.09 -4.63
C LEU A 233 11.67 -10.77 -3.17
N ALA A 234 12.72 -9.98 -2.95
CA ALA A 234 13.12 -9.53 -1.62
C ALA A 234 12.04 -8.68 -0.94
N VAL A 235 11.43 -7.74 -1.68
CA VAL A 235 10.29 -6.96 -1.19
C VAL A 235 9.14 -7.85 -0.76
N PHE A 236 8.77 -8.81 -1.62
CA PHE A 236 7.68 -9.74 -1.32
C PHE A 236 8.02 -10.67 -0.16
N ALA A 237 9.25 -11.16 -0.06
CA ALA A 237 9.69 -11.99 1.06
C ALA A 237 9.63 -11.25 2.39
N LEU A 238 10.10 -9.99 2.45
CA LEU A 238 10.00 -9.18 3.66
C LEU A 238 8.54 -8.87 4.02
N SER A 239 7.71 -8.52 3.03
CA SER A 239 6.26 -8.34 3.23
C SER A 239 5.62 -9.63 3.75
N ALA A 240 6.01 -10.78 3.21
CA ALA A 240 5.53 -12.09 3.61
C ALA A 240 5.86 -12.39 5.07
N ILE A 241 7.10 -12.15 5.49
CA ILE A 241 7.57 -12.33 6.86
C ILE A 241 6.79 -11.42 7.82
N LEU A 242 6.59 -10.15 7.46
CA LEU A 242 5.83 -9.21 8.29
C LEU A 242 4.38 -9.66 8.49
N HIS A 243 3.70 -10.06 7.41
CA HIS A 243 2.32 -10.53 7.49
C HIS A 243 2.22 -11.85 8.25
N ALA A 244 3.09 -12.82 7.96
CA ALA A 244 3.21 -14.07 8.70
C ALA A 244 3.38 -13.83 10.21
N TYR A 245 4.31 -12.94 10.58
CA TYR A 245 4.54 -12.57 11.97
C TYR A 245 3.30 -11.95 12.60
N THR A 246 2.61 -11.04 11.90
CA THR A 246 1.39 -10.39 12.39
C THR A 246 0.28 -11.41 12.67
N ILE A 247 0.05 -12.33 11.71
CA ILE A 247 -0.92 -13.42 11.85
C ILE A 247 -0.58 -14.33 13.03
N TYR A 248 0.68 -14.74 13.14
CA TYR A 248 1.14 -15.61 14.22
C TYR A 248 1.04 -14.90 15.59
N ALA A 249 1.39 -13.62 15.67
CA ALA A 249 1.32 -12.85 16.90
C ALA A 249 -0.12 -12.62 17.36
N ALA A 250 -1.04 -12.35 16.43
CA ALA A 250 -2.44 -12.07 16.73
C ALA A 250 -3.25 -13.34 17.04
N TRP A 251 -3.07 -14.40 16.24
CA TRP A 251 -3.96 -15.56 16.25
C TRP A 251 -3.26 -16.90 16.42
N ARG A 252 -1.93 -16.94 16.50
CA ARG A 252 -1.13 -18.18 16.57
C ARG A 252 -1.36 -19.13 15.39
N GLU A 253 -1.90 -18.61 14.29
CA GLU A 253 -2.15 -19.37 13.06
C GLU A 253 -0.84 -19.65 12.28
N PRO A 254 -0.80 -20.72 11.46
CA PRO A 254 0.35 -21.06 10.66
C PRO A 254 0.76 -19.95 9.68
N VAL A 255 2.07 -19.69 9.63
CA VAL A 255 2.68 -18.64 8.79
C VAL A 255 2.75 -19.00 7.30
N SER A 256 2.63 -20.28 6.95
CA SER A 256 2.90 -20.80 5.60
C SER A 256 1.98 -20.22 4.54
N GLY A 257 0.70 -20.00 4.85
CA GLY A 257 -0.27 -19.42 3.91
C GLY A 257 0.12 -18.00 3.48
N GLN A 258 0.55 -17.17 4.43
CA GLN A 258 1.03 -15.81 4.14
C GLN A 258 2.32 -15.84 3.33
N LEU A 259 3.28 -16.69 3.71
CA LEU A 259 4.53 -16.87 2.97
C LEU A 259 4.27 -17.28 1.52
N PHE A 260 3.45 -18.31 1.32
CA PHE A 260 3.10 -18.80 -0.01
C PHE A 260 2.38 -17.74 -0.84
N TYR A 261 1.40 -17.05 -0.26
CA TYR A 261 0.67 -15.98 -0.93
C TYR A 261 1.62 -14.91 -1.46
N PHE A 262 2.39 -14.27 -0.59
CA PHE A 262 3.25 -13.15 -1.00
C PHE A 262 4.38 -13.59 -1.93
N MET A 263 4.94 -14.79 -1.76
CA MET A 263 5.95 -15.29 -2.71
C MET A 263 5.37 -15.55 -4.09
N THR A 264 4.16 -16.11 -4.17
CA THR A 264 3.44 -16.30 -5.44
C THR A 264 3.17 -14.95 -6.11
N GLN A 265 2.78 -13.94 -5.33
CA GLN A 265 2.60 -12.57 -5.79
C GLN A 265 3.89 -11.96 -6.34
N GLY A 266 5.01 -12.14 -5.65
CA GLY A 266 6.32 -11.69 -6.13
C GLY A 266 6.74 -12.33 -7.45
N VAL A 267 6.55 -13.66 -7.57
CA VAL A 267 6.81 -14.38 -8.83
C VAL A 267 5.89 -13.87 -9.94
N ALA A 268 4.60 -13.69 -9.67
CA ALA A 268 3.65 -13.16 -10.65
C ALA A 268 4.04 -11.77 -11.15
N VAL A 269 4.53 -10.87 -10.28
CA VAL A 269 5.02 -9.54 -10.69
C VAL A 269 6.26 -9.66 -11.58
N VAL A 270 7.22 -10.54 -11.24
CA VAL A 270 8.42 -10.76 -12.06
C VAL A 270 8.05 -11.30 -13.43
N LEU A 271 7.19 -12.33 -13.49
CA LEU A 271 6.72 -12.91 -14.74
C LEU A 271 5.94 -11.90 -15.59
N THR A 272 5.07 -11.11 -14.96
CA THR A 272 4.32 -10.05 -15.65
C THR A 272 5.27 -9.03 -16.28
N LYS A 273 6.27 -8.54 -15.53
CA LYS A 273 7.28 -7.61 -16.08
C LYS A 273 8.10 -8.24 -17.22
N ALA A 274 8.39 -9.53 -17.14
CA ALA A 274 9.05 -10.24 -18.22
C ALA A 274 8.17 -10.31 -19.48
N VAL A 275 6.88 -10.63 -19.32
CA VAL A 275 5.90 -10.64 -20.43
C VAL A 275 5.74 -9.25 -21.03
N GLU A 276 5.61 -8.19 -20.22
CA GLU A 276 5.51 -6.79 -20.68
C GLU A 276 6.70 -6.36 -21.56
N ARG A 277 7.89 -6.90 -21.31
CA ARG A 277 9.12 -6.64 -22.09
C ARG A 277 9.28 -7.55 -23.30
N SER A 278 8.58 -8.67 -23.33
CA SER A 278 8.65 -9.62 -24.43
C SER A 278 7.97 -9.08 -25.69
N TRP A 279 8.18 -9.75 -26.81
CA TRP A 279 7.50 -9.44 -28.07
C TRP A 279 5.97 -9.48 -27.94
N LEU A 280 5.43 -10.40 -27.11
CA LEU A 280 4.00 -10.49 -26.81
C LEU A 280 3.49 -9.24 -26.10
N GLY A 281 4.20 -8.78 -25.06
CA GLY A 281 3.84 -7.56 -24.33
C GLY A 281 3.86 -6.31 -25.21
N ILE A 282 4.87 -6.20 -26.08
CA ILE A 282 4.97 -5.12 -27.06
C ILE A 282 3.79 -5.16 -28.03
N MET A 283 3.45 -6.34 -28.55
CA MET A 283 2.31 -6.52 -29.45
C MET A 283 0.99 -6.14 -28.77
N ILE A 284 0.72 -6.63 -27.56
CA ILE A 284 -0.47 -6.30 -26.78
C ILE A 284 -0.57 -4.78 -26.57
N ARG A 285 0.54 -4.13 -26.19
CA ARG A 285 0.59 -2.68 -25.97
C ARG A 285 0.34 -1.90 -27.26
N GLN A 286 0.88 -2.36 -28.40
CA GLN A 286 0.63 -1.73 -29.70
C GLN A 286 -0.84 -1.88 -30.12
N THR A 287 -1.42 -3.08 -29.96
CA THR A 287 -2.83 -3.35 -30.23
C THR A 287 -3.74 -2.50 -29.34
N TYR A 288 -3.40 -2.33 -28.05
CA TYR A 288 -4.15 -1.46 -27.16
C TYR A 288 -4.08 0.00 -27.59
N ASN A 289 -2.89 0.51 -27.91
CA ASN A 289 -2.69 1.93 -28.24
C ASN A 289 -3.27 2.32 -29.61
N LYS A 290 -3.17 1.42 -30.60
CA LYS A 290 -3.67 1.64 -31.97
C LYS A 290 -5.10 1.13 -32.17
N GLY A 291 -5.62 0.35 -31.23
CA GLY A 291 -6.91 -0.31 -31.32
C GLY A 291 -8.09 0.65 -31.20
N SER A 292 -9.20 0.28 -31.83
CA SER A 292 -10.48 0.96 -31.64
C SER A 292 -10.97 0.85 -30.19
N ARG A 293 -11.95 1.65 -29.79
CA ARG A 293 -12.57 1.56 -28.44
C ARG A 293 -12.97 0.12 -28.05
N PRO A 294 -13.67 -0.68 -28.88
CA PRO A 294 -14.04 -2.04 -28.49
C PRO A 294 -12.83 -2.96 -28.27
N VAL A 295 -11.74 -2.79 -29.03
CA VAL A 295 -10.50 -3.57 -28.83
C VAL A 295 -9.83 -3.23 -27.50
N ARG A 296 -9.82 -1.95 -27.11
CA ARG A 296 -9.29 -1.55 -25.80
C ARG A 296 -10.12 -2.11 -24.65
N TRP A 297 -11.44 -2.07 -24.79
CA TRP A 297 -12.36 -2.65 -23.81
C TRP A 297 -12.18 -4.16 -23.70
N SER A 298 -12.06 -4.90 -24.81
CA SER A 298 -11.87 -6.36 -24.74
C SER A 298 -10.56 -6.74 -24.06
N LEU A 299 -9.47 -6.01 -24.31
CA LEU A 299 -8.19 -6.22 -23.63
C LEU A 299 -8.26 -5.91 -22.13
N GLN A 300 -8.98 -4.85 -21.74
CA GLN A 300 -9.22 -4.53 -20.33
C GLN A 300 -10.06 -5.60 -19.63
N CYS A 301 -11.16 -6.03 -20.25
CA CYS A 301 -11.99 -7.12 -19.72
C CYS A 301 -11.18 -8.40 -19.57
N PHE A 302 -10.33 -8.74 -20.55
CA PHE A 302 -9.44 -9.88 -20.47
C PHE A 302 -8.46 -9.76 -19.30
N GLY A 303 -7.84 -8.59 -19.11
CA GLY A 303 -6.96 -8.33 -17.97
C GLY A 303 -7.68 -8.48 -16.62
N LEU A 304 -8.89 -7.92 -16.50
CA LEU A 304 -9.71 -8.06 -15.28
C LEU A 304 -10.07 -9.52 -15.01
N LEU A 305 -10.44 -10.30 -16.02
CA LEU A 305 -10.76 -11.72 -15.88
C LEU A 305 -9.54 -12.53 -15.46
N MET A 306 -8.36 -12.26 -16.04
CA MET A 306 -7.10 -12.89 -15.66
C MET A 306 -6.75 -12.58 -14.19
N MET A 307 -6.91 -11.33 -13.77
CA MET A 307 -6.68 -10.95 -12.37
C MET A 307 -7.70 -11.55 -11.42
N ALA A 308 -8.98 -11.60 -11.79
CA ALA A 308 -10.01 -12.25 -11.01
C ALA A 308 -9.70 -13.74 -10.81
N PHE A 309 -9.35 -14.46 -11.89
CA PHE A 309 -8.94 -15.86 -11.82
C PHE A 309 -7.71 -16.05 -10.92
N TYR A 310 -6.68 -15.24 -11.12
CA TYR A 310 -5.46 -15.27 -10.31
C TYR A 310 -5.73 -15.03 -8.82
N HIS A 311 -6.61 -14.09 -8.49
CA HIS A 311 -7.03 -13.83 -7.12
C HIS A 311 -7.87 -14.97 -6.54
N THR A 312 -8.80 -15.55 -7.30
CA THR A 312 -9.58 -16.71 -6.84
C THR A 312 -8.68 -17.87 -6.39
N ILE A 313 -7.55 -18.07 -7.06
CA ILE A 313 -6.58 -19.12 -6.70
C ILE A 313 -5.72 -18.72 -5.50
N THR A 314 -5.22 -17.48 -5.46
CA THR A 314 -4.19 -17.07 -4.50
C THR A 314 -4.76 -16.50 -3.20
N LEU A 315 -5.88 -15.78 -3.26
CA LEU A 315 -6.49 -15.10 -2.13
C LEU A 315 -6.88 -16.04 -0.97
N PRO A 316 -7.36 -17.29 -1.19
CA PRO A 316 -7.63 -18.21 -0.09
C PRO A 316 -6.46 -18.41 0.87
N PHE A 317 -5.22 -18.45 0.37
CA PHE A 317 -4.02 -18.60 1.21
C PHE A 317 -3.78 -17.38 2.12
N PHE A 318 -4.08 -16.19 1.62
CA PHE A 318 -4.02 -14.96 2.40
C PHE A 318 -5.16 -14.90 3.42
N MET A 319 -6.37 -15.30 3.02
CA MET A 319 -7.58 -15.16 3.82
C MET A 319 -7.76 -16.26 4.88
N GLU A 320 -7.10 -17.41 4.74
CA GLU A 320 -7.30 -18.57 5.63
C GLU A 320 -7.22 -18.23 7.13
N PRO A 321 -6.18 -17.51 7.63
CA PRO A 321 -6.10 -17.19 9.05
C PRO A 321 -7.24 -16.27 9.52
N TYR A 322 -7.63 -15.32 8.67
CA TYR A 322 -8.73 -14.39 8.95
C TYR A 322 -10.08 -15.10 9.00
N LYS A 323 -10.27 -16.12 8.16
CA LYS A 323 -11.46 -16.98 8.18
C LYS A 323 -11.54 -17.77 9.47
N LYS A 324 -10.46 -18.44 9.86
CA LYS A 324 -10.42 -19.25 11.09
C LYS A 324 -10.62 -18.42 12.35
N SER A 325 -10.06 -17.21 12.38
CA SER A 325 -10.22 -16.31 13.52
C SER A 325 -11.60 -15.65 13.58
N GLU A 326 -12.43 -15.80 12.53
CA GLU A 326 -13.75 -15.16 12.38
C GLU A 326 -13.74 -13.67 12.75
N MET A 327 -12.68 -12.93 12.38
CA MET A 327 -12.41 -11.59 12.94
C MET A 327 -13.53 -10.56 12.73
N TRP A 328 -14.39 -10.80 11.74
CA TRP A 328 -15.55 -9.96 11.45
C TRP A 328 -16.63 -10.06 12.53
N LYS A 329 -16.77 -11.22 13.20
CA LYS A 329 -17.75 -11.39 14.28
C LYS A 329 -17.45 -10.47 15.46
N ASP A 330 -16.18 -10.21 15.76
CA ASP A 330 -15.77 -9.29 16.84
C ASP A 330 -16.17 -7.84 16.57
N ILE A 331 -16.26 -7.47 15.29
CA ILE A 331 -16.60 -6.10 14.86
C ILE A 331 -18.04 -5.98 14.37
N LYS A 332 -18.84 -7.06 14.42
CA LYS A 332 -20.27 -7.06 14.03
C LYS A 332 -21.07 -5.98 14.76
N ALA A 333 -20.72 -5.73 16.02
CA ALA A 333 -21.36 -4.72 16.84
C ALA A 333 -21.17 -3.29 16.31
N ARG A 334 -20.22 -3.05 15.41
CA ARG A 334 -20.01 -1.76 14.74
C ARG A 334 -20.84 -1.60 13.48
N SER A 335 -21.51 -2.65 13.01
CA SER A 335 -22.24 -2.63 11.75
C SER A 335 -23.66 -2.11 11.95
N ILE A 336 -24.02 -1.02 11.26
CA ILE A 336 -25.38 -0.46 11.29
C ILE A 336 -26.34 -1.43 10.59
N LEU A 337 -25.96 -1.95 9.44
CA LEU A 337 -26.73 -2.96 8.73
C LEU A 337 -26.98 -4.21 9.58
N TRP A 338 -25.99 -4.65 10.38
CA TRP A 338 -26.21 -5.75 11.32
C TRP A 338 -27.21 -5.42 12.41
N TRP A 339 -27.20 -4.19 12.94
CA TRP A 339 -28.19 -3.79 13.95
C TRP A 339 -29.60 -3.72 13.38
N VAL A 340 -29.75 -3.25 12.13
CA VAL A 340 -31.05 -3.06 11.48
C VAL A 340 -31.62 -4.39 10.94
N PHE A 341 -30.76 -5.25 10.36
CA PHE A 341 -31.19 -6.44 9.61
C PHE A 341 -30.61 -7.77 10.14
N GLY A 342 -29.65 -7.72 11.06
CA GLY A 342 -28.93 -8.88 11.59
C GLY A 342 -29.39 -9.35 12.97
N CYS A 343 -30.40 -8.71 13.56
CA CYS A 343 -31.06 -9.24 14.74
C CYS A 343 -31.74 -10.56 14.37
N GLU A 344 -31.09 -11.68 14.71
CA GLU A 344 -31.80 -12.93 14.93
C GLU A 344 -32.94 -12.59 15.89
N MET A 345 -34.19 -12.68 15.41
CA MET A 345 -35.31 -12.59 16.33
C MET A 345 -35.05 -13.62 17.41
N PRO A 346 -35.08 -13.24 18.71
CA PRO A 346 -34.88 -14.21 19.78
C PRO A 346 -35.84 -15.35 19.50
N VAL A 347 -35.30 -16.54 19.25
CA VAL A 347 -36.09 -17.76 19.16
C VAL A 347 -36.78 -17.84 20.51
N LYS A 348 -38.08 -17.50 20.55
CA LYS A 348 -38.90 -17.69 21.73
C LYS A 348 -38.91 -19.19 21.99
N THR A 349 -38.06 -19.62 22.91
CA THR A 349 -38.10 -20.95 23.53
C THR A 349 -39.36 -21.09 24.37
#